data_AF-A0A6G6K742-F1
#
_entry.id   AF-A0A6G6K742-F1
#
_cell.length_a   1.000
_cell.length_b   1.000
_cell.length_c   1.000
_cell.angle_alpha   90.00
_cell.angle_beta   90.00
_cell.angle_gamma   90.00
#
_symmetry.space_group_name_H-M   'P 1'
#
loop_
_entity.id
_entity.type
_entity.pdbx_description
1 polymer ?
#
loop_
_entity_poly.entity_id
_entity_poly.type
_entity_poly.pdbx_seq_one_letter_code
_entity_poly.pdbx_strand_id
1 'polypeptide(L)'
;MNDLTARLRKLAALLEEKGADLEGKSWNTAVTGFGKALAKFEGSAEDAAKGLAPGLRDLSKLFESPDKKLLDDSVMKKLYKEILDARAPKDVTAAKMRAAFVTEVKKQGGTTAKKALSLAQEVISELKTPKEKPSKDADKLRLELHRLGMLADDDQREYELAKRFSDKADLKRLAQAAGLPVNKDAKKPALTAAILTAAKRVAAHTVPV
;
A
#
# COMPACT_ATOMS: atom_id res chain seq x y z
N MET A 1 35.45 10.22 -2.33
CA MET A 1 34.83 9.64 -1.11
C MET A 1 35.85 9.41 0.01
N ASN A 2 37.07 8.92 -0.26
CA ASN A 2 38.05 8.60 0.78
C ASN A 2 38.49 9.80 1.67
N ASP A 3 38.59 11.02 1.13
CA ASP A 3 39.09 12.16 1.89
C ASP A 3 38.10 12.64 2.98
N LEU A 4 36.80 12.71 2.67
CA LEU A 4 35.79 13.14 3.64
C LEU A 4 35.61 12.11 4.78
N THR A 5 35.53 10.82 4.44
CA THR A 5 35.41 9.76 5.46
C THR A 5 36.66 9.70 6.36
N ALA A 6 37.86 9.85 5.78
CA ALA A 6 39.09 9.91 6.56
C ALA A 6 39.11 11.12 7.50
N ARG A 7 38.65 12.30 7.04
CA ARG A 7 38.52 13.50 7.88
C ARG A 7 37.50 13.33 8.99
N LEU A 8 36.35 12.70 8.71
CA LEU A 8 35.31 12.42 9.72
C LEU A 8 35.78 11.41 10.77
N ARG A 9 36.51 10.36 10.36
CA ARG A 9 37.13 9.40 11.29
C ARG A 9 38.19 10.07 12.15
N LYS A 10 39.03 10.92 11.56
CA LYS A 10 40.03 11.69 12.31
C LYS A 10 39.38 12.64 13.31
N LEU A 11 38.27 13.27 12.94
CA LEU A 11 37.48 14.11 13.83
C LEU A 11 36.84 13.29 14.97
N ALA A 12 36.25 12.13 14.67
CA ALA A 12 35.69 11.23 15.68
C ALA A 12 36.76 10.80 16.69
N ALA A 13 37.94 10.38 16.21
CA ALA A 13 39.06 9.99 17.04
C ALA A 13 39.58 11.15 17.91
N LEU A 14 39.71 12.36 17.34
CA LEU A 14 40.09 13.56 18.11
C LEU A 14 39.06 13.90 19.18
N LEU A 15 37.77 13.75 18.88
CA LEU A 15 36.69 14.01 19.83
C LEU A 15 36.62 12.95 20.94
N GLU A 16 36.94 11.68 20.65
CA GLU A 16 37.07 10.63 21.67
C GLU A 16 38.31 10.84 22.54
N GLU A 17 39.45 11.19 21.94
CA GLU A 17 40.72 11.44 22.65
C GLU A 17 40.63 12.67 23.55
N LYS A 18 40.08 13.78 23.05
CA LYS A 18 39.97 15.05 23.80
C LYS A 18 38.66 15.18 24.58
N GLY A 19 37.69 14.30 24.33
CA GLY A 19 36.40 14.30 25.02
C GLY A 19 36.53 13.95 26.51
N ALA A 20 37.49 13.09 26.86
CA ALA A 20 37.81 12.77 28.24
C ALA A 20 38.33 13.99 29.02
N ASP A 21 39.01 14.92 28.35
CA ASP A 21 39.56 16.15 28.92
C ASP A 21 38.54 17.31 28.96
N LEU A 22 37.41 17.17 28.26
CA LEU A 22 36.33 18.15 28.20
C LEU A 22 35.20 17.69 29.13
N GLU A 23 35.18 18.24 30.35
CA GLU A 23 34.26 17.79 31.39
C GLU A 23 32.77 17.97 31.05
N GLY A 24 32.00 16.87 31.13
CA GLY A 24 30.55 16.90 31.12
C GLY A 24 29.90 15.61 30.59
N LYS A 25 28.98 15.00 31.36
CA LYS A 25 28.20 13.82 30.94
C LYS A 25 27.47 14.03 29.60
N SER A 26 27.00 15.25 29.35
CA SER A 26 26.35 15.65 28.09
C SER A 26 27.32 15.63 26.91
N TRP A 27 28.55 16.11 27.09
CA TRP A 27 29.60 16.12 26.07
C TRP A 27 30.02 14.70 25.67
N ASN A 28 30.35 13.86 26.65
CA ASN A 28 30.73 12.46 26.41
C ASN A 28 29.63 11.66 25.70
N THR A 29 28.36 11.96 26.04
CA THR A 29 27.20 11.36 25.36
C THR A 29 27.11 11.81 23.90
N ALA A 30 27.34 13.09 23.60
CA ALA A 30 27.34 13.62 22.25
C ALA A 30 28.48 13.06 21.38
N VAL A 31 29.69 12.96 21.93
CA VAL A 31 30.87 12.35 21.28
C VAL A 31 30.59 10.89 20.92
N THR A 32 30.11 10.10 21.88
CA THR A 32 29.73 8.69 21.65
C THR A 32 28.60 8.59 20.62
N GLY A 33 27.62 9.50 20.67
CA GLY A 33 26.53 9.58 19.70
C GLY A 33 27.03 9.85 18.28
N PHE A 34 27.99 10.76 18.13
CA PHE A 34 28.64 11.06 16.86
C PHE A 34 29.39 9.85 16.29
N GLY A 35 30.20 9.16 17.10
CA GLY A 35 30.90 7.95 16.67
C GLY A 35 29.95 6.85 16.17
N LYS A 36 28.84 6.60 16.90
CA LYS A 36 27.79 5.65 16.47
C LYS A 36 27.13 6.08 15.17
N ALA A 37 26.82 7.36 15.00
CA ALA A 37 26.22 7.88 13.78
C ALA A 37 27.17 7.76 12.58
N LEU A 38 28.46 8.02 12.78
CA LEU A 38 29.50 7.87 11.75
C LEU A 38 29.63 6.40 11.32
N ALA A 39 29.73 5.46 12.26
CA ALA A 39 29.78 4.03 11.96
C ALA A 39 28.55 3.56 11.15
N LYS A 40 27.35 4.05 11.52
CA LYS A 40 26.11 3.75 10.78
C LYS A 40 26.11 4.35 9.38
N PHE A 41 26.63 5.56 9.21
CA PHE A 41 26.78 6.21 7.92
C PHE A 41 27.75 5.42 7.02
N GLU A 42 28.91 5.03 7.55
CA GLU A 42 29.90 4.24 6.81
C GLU A 42 29.36 2.88 6.36
N GLY A 43 28.66 2.15 7.25
CA GLY A 43 28.00 0.90 6.88
C GLY A 43 26.93 1.11 5.80
N SER A 44 26.13 2.18 5.91
CA SER A 44 25.12 2.50 4.89
C SER A 44 25.76 2.89 3.54
N ALA A 45 26.91 3.57 3.56
CA ALA A 45 27.65 3.95 2.37
C ALA A 45 28.30 2.73 1.70
N GLU A 46 28.83 1.79 2.49
CA GLU A 46 29.38 0.54 2.00
C GLU A 46 28.29 -0.37 1.39
N ASP A 47 27.15 -0.48 2.07
CA ASP A 47 25.96 -1.17 1.54
C ASP A 47 25.50 -0.51 0.23
N ALA A 48 25.46 0.82 0.16
CA ALA A 48 25.13 1.52 -1.07
C ALA A 48 26.14 1.24 -2.20
N ALA A 49 27.43 1.24 -1.91
CA ALA A 49 28.49 0.91 -2.88
C ALA A 49 28.34 -0.52 -3.41
N LYS A 50 27.96 -1.47 -2.53
CA LYS A 50 27.69 -2.87 -2.87
C LYS A 50 26.30 -3.10 -3.49
N GLY A 51 25.46 -2.07 -3.61
CA GLY A 51 24.10 -2.17 -4.11
C GLY A 51 23.10 -2.85 -3.14
N LEU A 52 23.47 -2.96 -1.86
CA LEU A 52 22.67 -3.52 -0.78
C LEU A 52 21.87 -2.45 -0.01
N ALA A 53 21.91 -1.18 -0.46
CA ALA A 53 21.17 -0.10 0.17
C ALA A 53 19.68 -0.46 0.39
N PRO A 54 19.12 -0.15 1.58
CA PRO A 54 17.71 -0.35 1.87
C PRO A 54 16.83 0.31 0.81
N GLY A 55 15.84 -0.42 0.29
CA GLY A 55 15.01 0.04 -0.83
C GLY A 55 15.48 -0.49 -2.19
N LEU A 56 16.78 -0.45 -2.50
CA LEU A 56 17.29 -0.91 -3.80
C LEU A 56 17.24 -2.44 -3.89
N ARG A 57 17.70 -3.14 -2.85
CA ARG A 57 17.65 -4.61 -2.79
C ARG A 57 16.22 -5.12 -2.89
N ASP A 58 15.31 -4.51 -2.15
CA ASP A 58 13.92 -4.95 -2.08
C ASP A 58 13.14 -4.58 -3.35
N LEU A 59 13.49 -3.47 -4.01
CA LEU A 59 12.99 -3.12 -5.34
C LEU A 59 13.43 -4.14 -6.40
N SER A 60 14.69 -4.55 -6.40
CA SER A 60 15.17 -5.61 -7.31
C SER A 60 14.41 -6.92 -7.08
N LYS A 61 14.25 -7.33 -5.81
CA LYS A 61 13.46 -8.53 -5.46
C LYS A 61 12.01 -8.41 -5.93
N LEU A 62 11.38 -7.25 -5.76
CA LEU A 62 10.02 -7.00 -6.23
C LEU A 62 9.92 -7.19 -7.75
N PHE A 63 10.92 -6.71 -8.51
CA PHE A 63 10.95 -6.80 -9.96
C PHE A 63 11.27 -8.20 -10.50
N GLU A 64 11.82 -9.08 -9.66
CA GLU A 64 12.05 -10.49 -9.96
C GLU A 64 10.88 -11.40 -9.55
N SER A 65 10.06 -10.94 -8.60
CA SER A 65 8.92 -11.66 -8.03
C SER A 65 7.82 -11.99 -9.06
N PRO A 66 6.85 -12.87 -8.72
CA PRO A 66 5.68 -13.13 -9.57
C PRO A 66 4.86 -11.87 -9.87
N ASP A 67 4.88 -10.88 -8.97
CA ASP A 67 4.13 -9.63 -9.09
C ASP A 67 4.67 -8.70 -10.18
N LYS A 68 5.86 -8.99 -10.73
CA LYS A 68 6.41 -8.24 -11.87
C LYS A 68 5.49 -8.23 -13.10
N LYS A 69 4.54 -9.16 -13.20
CA LYS A 69 3.53 -9.16 -14.27
C LYS A 69 2.58 -7.96 -14.17
N LEU A 70 2.36 -7.44 -12.97
CA LEU A 70 1.54 -6.25 -12.71
C LEU A 70 2.30 -4.95 -13.01
N LEU A 71 3.64 -5.02 -13.12
CA LEU A 71 4.52 -3.92 -13.49
C LEU A 71 4.74 -3.93 -15.01
N ASP A 72 3.66 -3.70 -15.77
CA ASP A 72 3.66 -3.65 -17.22
C ASP A 72 4.25 -2.35 -17.80
N ASP A 73 4.24 -2.19 -19.12
CA ASP A 73 4.78 -1.02 -19.81
C ASP A 73 4.14 0.31 -19.35
N SER A 74 2.85 0.31 -19.02
CA SER A 74 2.12 1.50 -18.56
C SER A 74 2.60 1.89 -17.16
N VAL A 75 2.66 0.90 -16.26
CA VAL A 75 3.14 1.10 -14.89
C VAL A 75 4.60 1.53 -14.89
N MET A 76 5.45 0.91 -15.72
CA MET A 76 6.84 1.31 -15.82
C MET A 76 6.98 2.75 -16.32
N LYS A 77 6.22 3.18 -17.34
CA LYS A 77 6.20 4.58 -17.79
C LYS A 77 5.83 5.54 -16.66
N LYS A 78 4.84 5.20 -15.83
CA LYS A 78 4.48 5.97 -14.63
C LYS A 78 5.65 6.06 -13.65
N LEU A 79 6.27 4.92 -13.32
CA LEU A 79 7.42 4.88 -12.40
C LEU A 79 8.60 5.72 -12.91
N TYR A 80 8.94 5.65 -14.20
CA TYR A 80 9.99 6.49 -14.78
C TYR A 80 9.68 7.99 -14.64
N LYS A 81 8.43 8.38 -14.90
CA LYS A 81 8.01 9.77 -14.79
C LYS A 81 8.01 10.26 -13.33
N GLU A 82 7.47 9.48 -12.40
CA GLU A 82 7.27 9.93 -11.02
C GLU A 82 8.52 9.82 -10.15
N ILE A 83 9.41 8.87 -10.44
CA ILE A 83 10.61 8.63 -9.63
C ILE A 83 11.85 9.27 -10.25
N LEU A 84 12.01 9.17 -11.57
CA LEU A 84 13.22 9.61 -12.27
C LEU A 84 13.03 10.94 -13.00
N ASP A 85 11.81 11.49 -13.02
CA ASP A 85 11.41 12.63 -13.86
C ASP A 85 11.85 12.46 -15.32
N ALA A 86 11.80 11.22 -15.80
CA ALA A 86 12.34 10.81 -17.08
C ALA A 86 11.30 10.10 -17.93
N ARG A 87 11.50 10.13 -19.24
CA ARG A 87 10.74 9.26 -20.15
C ARG A 87 11.31 7.85 -20.07
N ALA A 88 10.43 6.86 -19.97
CA ALA A 88 10.83 5.47 -20.13
C ALA A 88 11.46 5.25 -21.51
N PRO A 89 12.47 4.36 -21.62
CA PRO A 89 13.09 4.06 -22.91
C PRO A 89 12.05 3.51 -23.89
N LYS A 90 12.11 3.96 -25.15
CA LYS A 90 11.19 3.52 -26.21
C LYS A 90 11.61 2.15 -26.75
N ASP A 91 10.63 1.39 -27.24
CA ASP A 91 10.82 0.16 -28.02
C ASP A 91 11.61 -0.96 -27.30
N VAL A 92 11.51 -1.00 -25.98
CA VAL A 92 12.07 -2.07 -25.14
C VAL A 92 10.99 -2.78 -24.34
N THR A 93 11.23 -4.05 -24.04
CA THR A 93 10.31 -4.87 -23.24
C THR A 93 10.23 -4.37 -21.79
N ALA A 94 9.11 -4.63 -21.10
CA ALA A 94 8.94 -4.36 -19.66
C ALA A 94 10.12 -4.86 -18.81
N ALA A 95 10.69 -6.03 -19.15
CA ALA A 95 11.85 -6.58 -18.46
C ALA A 95 13.10 -5.68 -18.61
N LYS A 96 13.39 -5.20 -19.82
CA LYS A 96 14.49 -4.26 -20.07
C LYS A 96 14.24 -2.91 -19.41
N MET A 97 12.99 -2.43 -19.42
CA MET A 97 12.60 -1.20 -18.70
C MET A 97 12.84 -1.32 -17.19
N ARG A 98 12.48 -2.44 -16.56
CA ARG A 98 12.73 -2.70 -15.14
C ARG A 98 14.21 -2.73 -14.78
N ALA A 99 15.02 -3.43 -15.58
CA ALA A 99 16.47 -3.49 -15.36
C ALA A 99 17.11 -2.10 -15.45
N ALA A 100 16.81 -1.35 -16.52
CA ALA A 100 17.32 0.01 -16.69
C ALA A 100 16.83 0.96 -15.58
N PHE A 101 15.59 0.77 -15.10
CA PHE A 101 15.03 1.58 -14.01
C PHE A 101 15.81 1.38 -12.72
N VAL A 102 16.10 0.13 -12.35
CA VAL A 102 16.91 -0.18 -11.16
C VAL A 102 18.32 0.41 -11.28
N THR A 103 18.93 0.34 -12.47
CA THR A 103 20.24 0.97 -12.71
C THR A 103 20.19 2.48 -12.50
N GLU A 104 19.16 3.16 -12.99
CA GLU A 104 19.05 4.61 -12.86
C GLU A 104 18.71 5.05 -11.43
N VAL A 105 17.80 4.32 -10.77
CA VAL A 105 17.50 4.49 -9.34
C VAL A 105 18.76 4.31 -8.49
N LYS A 106 19.61 3.33 -8.81
CA LYS A 106 20.90 3.12 -8.13
C LYS A 106 21.82 4.34 -8.24
N LYS A 107 21.84 5.03 -9.38
CA LYS A 107 22.66 6.24 -9.58
C LYS A 107 22.14 7.43 -8.75
N GLN A 108 20.84 7.56 -8.58
CA GLN A 108 20.23 8.64 -7.77
C GLN A 108 20.30 8.38 -6.25
N GLY A 109 20.54 7.13 -5.83
CA GLY A 109 20.84 6.78 -4.45
C GLY A 109 19.66 6.24 -3.63
N GLY A 110 19.92 5.96 -2.35
CA GLY A 110 19.02 5.19 -1.49
C GLY A 110 17.65 5.82 -1.23
N THR A 111 17.56 7.15 -1.18
CA THR A 111 16.28 7.85 -0.99
C THR A 111 15.35 7.64 -2.19
N THR A 112 15.88 7.77 -3.41
CA THR A 112 15.14 7.47 -4.65
C THR A 112 14.73 6.00 -4.68
N ALA A 113 15.61 5.09 -4.26
CA ALA A 113 15.30 3.66 -4.20
C ALA A 113 14.15 3.33 -3.24
N LYS A 114 14.08 3.97 -2.07
CA LYS A 114 12.96 3.81 -1.14
C LYS A 114 11.64 4.37 -1.71
N LYS A 115 11.67 5.54 -2.33
CA LYS A 115 10.49 6.13 -2.99
C LYS A 115 9.99 5.22 -4.11
N ALA A 116 10.90 4.72 -4.94
CA ALA A 116 10.61 3.80 -6.03
C ALA A 116 9.96 2.51 -5.54
N LEU A 117 10.50 1.91 -4.47
CA LEU A 117 9.93 0.72 -3.84
C LEU A 117 8.52 0.99 -3.33
N SER A 118 8.33 2.08 -2.59
CA SER A 118 7.04 2.42 -1.99
C SER A 118 5.95 2.60 -3.05
N LEU A 119 6.25 3.35 -4.11
CA LEU A 119 5.31 3.58 -5.21
C LEU A 119 5.02 2.28 -5.99
N ALA A 120 6.04 1.45 -6.23
CA ALA A 120 5.84 0.17 -6.91
C ALA A 120 4.95 -0.78 -6.07
N GLN A 121 5.13 -0.81 -4.75
CA GLN A 121 4.30 -1.59 -3.83
C GLN A 121 2.86 -1.08 -3.77
N GLU A 122 2.66 0.24 -3.73
CA GLU A 122 1.34 0.87 -3.76
C GLU A 122 0.59 0.49 -5.04
N VAL A 123 1.22 0.67 -6.21
CA VAL A 123 0.61 0.29 -7.50
C VAL A 123 0.29 -1.21 -7.55
N ILE A 124 1.18 -2.07 -7.07
CA ILE A 124 0.89 -3.51 -7.01
C ILE A 124 -0.29 -3.80 -6.08
N SER A 125 -0.38 -3.13 -4.93
CA SER A 125 -1.49 -3.29 -3.99
C SER A 125 -2.82 -2.86 -4.63
N GLU A 126 -2.84 -1.71 -5.31
CA GLU A 126 -4.02 -1.21 -6.03
C GLU A 126 -4.46 -2.14 -7.17
N LEU A 127 -3.51 -2.76 -7.88
CA LEU A 127 -3.78 -3.67 -8.99
C LEU A 127 -4.19 -5.07 -8.50
N LYS A 128 -3.71 -5.49 -7.33
CA LYS A 128 -4.16 -6.73 -6.66
C LYS A 128 -5.52 -6.56 -6.00
N THR A 129 -5.90 -5.34 -5.65
CA THR A 129 -7.22 -5.06 -5.08
C THR A 129 -8.28 -5.35 -6.15
N PRO A 130 -9.27 -6.21 -5.88
CA PRO A 130 -10.32 -6.52 -6.83
C PRO A 130 -11.06 -5.23 -7.23
N LYS A 131 -10.79 -4.71 -8.42
CA LYS A 131 -11.54 -3.60 -9.03
C LYS A 131 -12.82 -4.13 -9.66
N GLU A 132 -13.68 -4.78 -8.88
CA GLU A 132 -15.09 -4.82 -9.25
C GLU A 132 -15.70 -3.46 -8.89
N LYS A 133 -15.72 -2.54 -9.86
CA LYS A 133 -16.66 -1.44 -9.81
C LYS A 133 -18.04 -2.08 -9.65
N PRO A 134 -18.82 -1.78 -8.60
CA PRO A 134 -20.15 -2.33 -8.45
C PRO A 134 -20.91 -2.04 -9.75
N SER A 135 -21.56 -3.05 -10.34
CA SER A 135 -22.40 -2.81 -11.51
C SER A 135 -23.47 -1.77 -11.14
N LYS A 136 -24.03 -1.06 -12.13
CA LYS A 136 -25.17 -0.13 -11.86
C LYS A 136 -26.31 -0.82 -11.10
N ASP A 137 -26.45 -2.14 -11.26
CA ASP A 137 -27.43 -2.94 -10.53
C ASP A 137 -27.02 -3.17 -9.06
N ALA A 138 -25.72 -3.35 -8.76
CA ALA A 138 -25.24 -3.45 -7.39
C ALA A 138 -25.44 -2.13 -6.61
N ASP A 139 -25.28 -0.97 -7.25
CA ASP A 139 -25.56 0.32 -6.61
C ASP A 139 -27.06 0.50 -6.35
N LYS A 140 -27.93 0.10 -7.28
CA LYS A 140 -29.39 0.07 -7.07
C LYS A 140 -29.78 -0.85 -5.91
N LEU A 141 -29.18 -2.04 -5.82
CA LEU A 141 -29.44 -2.98 -4.73
C LEU A 141 -28.97 -2.46 -3.38
N ARG A 142 -27.88 -1.69 -3.33
CA ARG A 142 -27.43 -1.00 -2.10
C ARG A 142 -28.36 0.12 -1.68
N LEU A 143 -28.84 0.92 -2.63
CA LEU A 143 -29.86 1.94 -2.37
C LEU A 143 -31.15 1.30 -1.84
N GLU A 144 -31.54 0.15 -2.37
CA GLU A 144 -32.72 -0.57 -1.91
C GLU A 144 -32.53 -1.17 -0.50
N LEU A 145 -31.34 -1.69 -0.18
CA LEU A 145 -30.97 -2.09 1.19
C LEU A 145 -31.04 -0.94 2.18
N HIS A 146 -30.57 0.24 1.77
CA HIS A 146 -30.65 1.44 2.58
C HIS A 146 -32.10 1.88 2.79
N ARG A 147 -32.92 1.93 1.72
CA ARG A 147 -34.35 2.22 1.79
C ARG A 147 -35.08 1.28 2.75
N LEU A 148 -34.81 -0.03 2.68
CA LEU A 148 -35.37 -1.03 3.60
C LEU A 148 -34.94 -0.77 5.04
N GLY A 149 -33.69 -0.39 5.27
CA GLY A 149 -33.18 -0.08 6.61
C GLY A 149 -33.84 1.15 7.25
N MET A 150 -34.25 2.13 6.44
CA MET A 150 -34.90 3.38 6.88
C MET A 150 -36.38 3.25 7.24
N LEU A 151 -37.02 2.10 6.97
CA LEU A 151 -38.41 1.87 7.36
C LEU A 151 -38.52 1.76 8.91
N ALA A 152 -39.59 2.32 9.46
CA ALA A 152 -39.73 2.54 10.90
C ALA A 152 -39.93 1.24 11.69
N ASP A 153 -40.80 0.35 11.20
CA ASP A 153 -41.17 -0.88 11.87
C ASP A 153 -40.69 -2.15 11.12
N ASP A 154 -40.59 -3.26 11.86
CA ASP A 154 -40.08 -4.52 11.33
C ASP A 154 -41.08 -5.22 10.41
N ASP A 155 -42.37 -5.08 10.68
CA ASP A 155 -43.45 -5.69 9.89
C ASP A 155 -43.52 -5.07 8.48
N GLN A 156 -43.35 -3.75 8.37
CA GLN A 156 -43.29 -3.01 7.12
C GLN A 156 -42.02 -3.35 6.34
N ARG A 157 -40.88 -3.56 7.03
CA ARG A 157 -39.65 -4.04 6.38
C ARG A 157 -39.83 -5.43 5.79
N GLU A 158 -40.40 -6.36 6.55
CA GLU A 158 -40.68 -7.72 6.10
C GLU A 158 -41.66 -7.71 4.93
N TYR A 159 -42.73 -6.92 5.03
CA TYR A 159 -43.72 -6.76 3.98
C TYR A 159 -43.14 -6.18 2.69
N GLU A 160 -42.39 -5.07 2.77
CA GLU A 160 -41.77 -4.42 1.61
C GLU A 160 -40.72 -5.31 0.94
N LEU A 161 -39.93 -6.04 1.74
CA LEU A 161 -38.97 -7.02 1.24
C LEU A 161 -39.70 -8.17 0.52
N ALA A 162 -40.75 -8.73 1.11
CA ALA A 162 -41.51 -9.83 0.51
C ALA A 162 -42.25 -9.41 -0.78
N LYS A 163 -42.73 -8.16 -0.84
CA LYS A 163 -43.44 -7.59 -1.99
C LYS A 163 -42.53 -7.34 -3.19
N ARG A 164 -41.33 -6.80 -2.97
CA ARG A 164 -40.39 -6.41 -4.04
C ARG A 164 -39.41 -7.51 -4.43
N PHE A 165 -39.15 -8.44 -3.52
CA PHE A 165 -38.19 -9.54 -3.68
C PHE A 165 -38.87 -10.89 -3.41
N SER A 166 -39.88 -11.22 -4.21
CA SER A 166 -40.61 -12.49 -4.10
C SER A 166 -39.73 -13.70 -4.43
N ASP A 167 -38.74 -13.52 -5.28
CA ASP A 167 -37.92 -14.60 -5.82
C ASP A 167 -36.66 -14.83 -4.99
N LYS A 168 -36.37 -16.11 -4.75
CA LYS A 168 -35.17 -16.55 -4.00
C LYS A 168 -33.88 -16.05 -4.67
N ALA A 169 -33.87 -15.92 -5.99
CA ALA A 169 -32.72 -15.43 -6.74
C ALA A 169 -32.45 -13.93 -6.45
N ASP A 170 -33.50 -13.12 -6.34
CA ASP A 170 -33.35 -11.69 -6.09
C ASP A 170 -32.98 -11.41 -4.63
N LEU A 171 -33.48 -12.21 -3.68
CA LEU A 171 -33.00 -12.18 -2.30
C LEU A 171 -31.51 -12.53 -2.20
N LYS A 172 -31.03 -13.49 -3.00
CA LYS A 172 -29.59 -13.80 -3.06
C LYS A 172 -28.77 -12.64 -3.62
N ARG A 173 -29.25 -11.96 -4.67
CA ARG A 173 -28.59 -10.77 -5.24
C ARG A 173 -28.53 -9.62 -4.22
N LEU A 174 -29.63 -9.38 -3.51
CA LEU A 174 -29.71 -8.36 -2.47
C LEU A 174 -28.76 -8.68 -1.30
N ALA A 175 -28.69 -9.96 -0.88
CA ALA A 175 -27.74 -10.40 0.14
C ALA A 175 -26.27 -10.22 -0.30
N GLN A 176 -25.94 -10.53 -1.56
CA GLN A 176 -24.61 -10.29 -2.13
C GLN A 176 -24.26 -8.79 -2.14
N ALA A 177 -25.21 -7.92 -2.49
CA ALA A 177 -25.02 -6.47 -2.49
C ALA A 177 -24.74 -5.91 -1.07
N ALA A 178 -25.27 -6.56 -0.04
CA ALA A 178 -24.98 -6.29 1.38
C ALA A 178 -23.65 -6.89 1.87
N GLY A 179 -22.91 -7.60 1.02
CA GLY A 179 -21.68 -8.31 1.41
C GLY A 179 -21.92 -9.53 2.29
N LEU A 180 -23.14 -10.09 2.29
CA LEU A 180 -23.46 -11.30 3.05
C LEU A 180 -22.97 -12.55 2.31
N PRO A 181 -22.42 -13.55 3.03
CA PRO A 181 -22.06 -14.83 2.43
C PRO A 181 -23.33 -15.58 2.00
N VAL A 182 -23.51 -15.78 0.68
CA VAL A 182 -24.68 -16.47 0.12
C VAL A 182 -24.37 -17.94 -0.14
N ASN A 183 -24.88 -18.82 0.71
CA ASN A 183 -24.83 -20.27 0.46
C ASN A 183 -25.81 -20.64 -0.68
N LYS A 184 -25.41 -21.58 -1.55
CA LYS A 184 -26.24 -22.11 -2.64
C LYS A 184 -27.57 -22.68 -2.11
N ASP A 185 -27.56 -23.29 -0.93
CA ASP A 185 -28.71 -23.97 -0.33
C ASP A 185 -29.50 -23.11 0.69
N ALA A 186 -29.14 -21.84 0.86
CA ALA A 186 -29.80 -20.95 1.82
C ALA A 186 -31.32 -20.93 1.61
N LYS A 187 -32.13 -21.10 2.66
CA LYS A 187 -33.59 -21.05 2.60
C LYS A 187 -34.10 -19.60 2.58
N LYS A 188 -35.27 -19.36 1.98
CA LYS A 188 -35.87 -18.03 1.85
C LYS A 188 -36.01 -17.28 3.20
N PRO A 189 -36.49 -17.92 4.29
CA PRO A 189 -36.59 -17.24 5.59
C PRO A 189 -35.24 -16.81 6.16
N ALA A 190 -34.21 -17.66 6.01
CA ALA A 190 -32.86 -17.35 6.47
C ALA A 190 -32.23 -16.18 5.70
N LEU A 191 -32.42 -16.14 4.38
CA LEU A 191 -31.99 -15.01 3.56
C LEU A 191 -32.70 -13.71 3.97
N THR A 192 -34.01 -13.79 4.21
CA THR A 192 -34.85 -12.65 4.61
C THR A 192 -34.34 -12.05 5.93
N ALA A 193 -34.16 -12.87 6.96
CA ALA A 193 -33.68 -12.41 8.26
C ALA A 193 -32.27 -11.77 8.18
N ALA A 194 -31.36 -12.36 7.40
CA ALA A 194 -30.01 -11.84 7.21
C ALA A 194 -30.01 -10.49 6.47
N ILE A 195 -30.83 -10.36 5.42
CA ILE A 195 -30.98 -9.12 4.65
C ILE A 195 -31.56 -8.00 5.52
N LEU A 196 -32.58 -8.29 6.34
CA LEU A 196 -33.18 -7.30 7.24
C LEU A 196 -32.19 -6.80 8.31
N THR A 197 -31.39 -7.71 8.84
CA THR A 197 -30.31 -7.36 9.78
C THR A 197 -29.27 -6.47 9.10
N ALA A 198 -28.88 -6.81 7.87
CA ALA A 198 -27.94 -6.01 7.09
C ALA A 198 -28.51 -4.64 6.71
N ALA A 199 -29.79 -4.56 6.34
CA ALA A 199 -30.47 -3.31 6.00
C ALA A 199 -30.47 -2.32 7.18
N LYS A 200 -30.82 -2.79 8.39
CA LYS A 200 -30.73 -1.98 9.62
C LYS A 200 -29.31 -1.45 9.85
N ARG A 201 -28.30 -2.30 9.70
CA ARG A 201 -26.89 -1.92 9.84
C ARG A 201 -26.45 -0.89 8.79
N VAL A 202 -26.84 -1.08 7.52
CA VAL A 202 -26.51 -0.16 6.42
C VAL A 202 -27.11 1.23 6.68
N ALA A 203 -28.37 1.30 7.10
CA ALA A 203 -29.02 2.57 7.45
C ALA A 203 -28.36 3.26 8.67
N ALA A 204 -27.91 2.49 9.66
CA ALA A 204 -27.25 3.04 10.86
C ALA A 204 -25.84 3.61 10.59
N HIS A 205 -25.16 3.16 9.52
CA HIS A 205 -23.81 3.64 9.18
C HIS A 205 -23.79 4.84 8.22
N THR A 206 -24.94 5.24 7.67
CA THR A 206 -25.06 6.52 6.96
C THR A 206 -25.28 7.65 7.97
N VAL A 207 -24.24 8.46 8.19
CA VAL A 207 -24.34 9.76 8.86
C VAL A 207 -25.39 10.60 8.10
N PRO A 208 -26.36 11.24 8.78
CA PRO A 208 -27.27 12.16 8.10
C PRO A 208 -26.45 13.29 7.46
N VAL A 209 -26.67 13.50 6.16
CA VAL A 209 -26.15 14.67 5.43
C VAL A 209 -26.86 15.92 5.93
#